data_AF-A0A3L7VLS4-F1
#
_entry.id   AF-A0A3L7VLS4-F1
#
_cell.length_a   1.000
_cell.length_b   1.000
_cell.length_c   1.000
_cell.angle_alpha   90.00
_cell.angle_beta   90.00
_cell.angle_gamma   90.00
#
_symmetry.space_group_name_H-M   'P 1'
#
loop_
_entity.id
_entity.type
_entity.pdbx_description
1 polymer ?
#
loop_
_entity_poly.entity_id
_entity_poly.type
_entity_poly.pdbx_seq_one_letter_code
_entity_poly.pdbx_strand_id
1 'polypeptide(L)'
;TALDMAKLCVHMLGLIKGSIKDGILAPALAKDMILVKTGDLKSGFTEGIGFGYGWAVVRKNNPMFPTLSLGTFGHGGAFGTQYWIDPVKDRFTILMIQRVGLSNGDASPMRVALHKAVG
;
A
#
# COMPACT_ATOMS: atom_id res chain seq x y z
N THR A 1 9.82 -7.34 -11.58
CA THR A 1 10.59 -7.86 -10.42
C THR A 1 10.35 -6.99 -9.19
N ALA A 2 10.93 -7.29 -8.02
CA ALA A 2 10.86 -6.40 -6.86
C ALA A 2 11.46 -5.02 -7.15
N LEU A 3 12.56 -4.96 -7.92
CA LEU A 3 13.20 -3.72 -8.32
C LEU A 3 12.31 -2.87 -9.24
N ASP A 4 11.57 -3.49 -10.17
CA ASP A 4 10.62 -2.75 -11.00
C ASP A 4 9.45 -2.20 -10.19
N MET A 5 9.00 -2.95 -9.18
CA MET A 5 7.97 -2.47 -8.27
C MET A 5 8.45 -1.29 -7.43
N ALA A 6 9.73 -1.29 -7.04
CA ALA A 6 10.35 -0.17 -6.35
C ALA A 6 10.33 1.12 -7.20
N LYS A 7 10.50 1.03 -8.52
CA LYS A 7 10.40 2.20 -9.42
C LYS A 7 9.03 2.86 -9.32
N LEU A 8 7.94 2.07 -9.33
CA LEU A 8 6.58 2.60 -9.13
C LEU A 8 6.42 3.24 -7.76
N CYS A 9 6.94 2.61 -6.70
CA CYS A 9 6.83 3.11 -5.34
C CYS A 9 7.57 4.44 -5.15
N VAL A 10 8.82 4.53 -5.62
CA VAL A 10 9.62 5.76 -5.61
C VAL A 10 8.93 6.85 -6.41
N HIS A 11 8.40 6.52 -7.59
CA HIS A 11 7.73 7.50 -8.45
C HIS A 11 6.47 8.07 -7.80
N MET A 12 5.61 7.21 -7.25
CA MET A 12 4.40 7.64 -6.56
C MET A 12 4.69 8.44 -5.28
N LEU A 13 5.63 7.97 -4.45
CA LEU A 13 6.04 8.70 -3.25
C LEU A 13 6.60 10.08 -3.62
N GLY A 14 7.44 10.15 -4.65
CA GLY A 14 8.02 11.40 -5.13
C GLY A 14 6.99 12.39 -5.69
N LEU A 15 5.99 11.91 -6.44
CA LEU A 15 4.86 12.74 -6.90
C LEU A 15 4.06 13.31 -5.72
N ILE A 16 3.76 12.48 -4.71
CA ILE A 16 2.98 12.90 -3.54
C ILE A 16 3.77 13.89 -2.67
N LYS A 17 5.07 13.64 -2.49
CA LYS A 17 5.97 14.47 -1.69
C LYS A 17 6.47 15.71 -2.42
N GLY A 18 6.27 15.79 -3.74
CA GLY A 18 6.66 16.93 -4.58
C GLY A 18 8.13 16.93 -5.01
N SER A 19 8.87 15.85 -4.78
CA SER A 19 10.23 15.70 -5.32
C SER A 19 10.24 15.36 -6.82
N ILE A 20 9.11 14.86 -7.35
CA ILE A 20 8.87 14.66 -8.78
C ILE A 20 7.73 15.58 -9.20
N LYS A 21 7.97 16.44 -10.21
CA LYS A 21 6.97 17.36 -10.77
C LYS A 21 6.45 16.88 -12.12
N ASP A 22 7.35 16.37 -12.96
CA ASP A 22 7.05 15.89 -14.31
C ASP A 22 7.15 14.36 -14.34
N GLY A 23 6.05 13.68 -14.02
CA GLY A 23 5.98 12.22 -13.99
C GLY A 23 4.86 11.65 -14.86
N ILE A 24 4.58 10.34 -14.73
CA ILE A 24 3.48 9.67 -15.44
C ILE A 24 2.08 10.22 -15.11
N LEU A 25 1.97 10.99 -14.03
CA LEU A 25 0.77 11.70 -13.58
C LEU A 25 1.16 13.08 -13.07
N ALA A 26 0.24 14.03 -13.15
CA ALA A 26 0.37 15.28 -12.42
C ALA A 26 0.35 15.00 -10.89
N PRO A 27 1.16 15.70 -10.07
CA PRO A 27 1.20 15.50 -8.61
C PRO A 27 -0.18 15.59 -7.93
N ALA A 28 -1.04 16.49 -8.40
CA ALA A 28 -2.41 16.62 -7.88
C ALA A 28 -3.27 15.37 -8.15
N LEU A 29 -3.14 14.76 -9.33
CA LEU A 29 -3.84 13.52 -9.68
C LEU A 29 -3.30 12.33 -8.88
N ALA A 30 -1.97 12.24 -8.69
CA ALA A 30 -1.38 11.20 -7.86
C ALA A 30 -1.88 11.25 -6.41
N LYS A 31 -2.05 12.46 -5.85
CA LYS A 31 -2.66 12.67 -4.54
C LYS A 31 -4.14 12.28 -4.51
N ASP A 32 -4.90 12.63 -5.54
CA ASP A 32 -6.32 12.28 -5.61
C ASP A 32 -6.56 10.75 -5.69
N MET A 33 -5.72 10.05 -6.46
CA MET A 33 -5.82 8.59 -6.63
C MET A 33 -5.66 7.80 -5.31
N ILE A 34 -4.95 8.36 -4.32
CA ILE A 34 -4.73 7.70 -3.03
C ILE A 34 -5.73 8.13 -1.94
N LEU A 35 -6.69 9.00 -2.28
CA LEU A 35 -7.80 9.32 -1.37
C LEU A 35 -8.85 8.19 -1.40
N VAL A 36 -9.51 7.97 -0.27
CA VAL A 36 -10.58 6.97 -0.17
C VAL A 36 -11.77 7.40 -1.03
N LYS A 37 -12.12 6.59 -2.02
CA LYS A 37 -13.26 6.78 -2.93
C LYS A 37 -14.44 5.86 -2.62
N THR A 38 -14.25 4.89 -1.74
CA THR A 38 -15.31 3.94 -1.33
C THR A 38 -16.25 4.46 -0.25
N GLY A 39 -16.05 5.69 0.27
CA GLY A 39 -16.84 6.22 1.38
C GLY A 39 -16.77 5.28 2.59
N ASP A 40 -17.90 4.89 3.15
CA ASP A 40 -17.99 3.97 4.30
C ASP A 40 -18.32 2.53 3.93
N LEU A 41 -18.30 2.20 2.63
CA LEU A 41 -18.46 0.82 2.18
C LEU A 41 -17.34 -0.05 2.75
N LYS A 42 -17.71 -1.26 3.18
CA LYS A 42 -16.73 -2.30 3.50
C LYS A 42 -15.96 -2.65 2.22
N SER A 43 -14.65 -2.40 2.22
CA SER A 43 -13.78 -2.62 1.06
C SER A 43 -12.50 -3.36 1.45
N GLY A 44 -11.88 -4.00 0.46
CA GLY A 44 -10.67 -4.79 0.67
C GLY A 44 -10.92 -6.14 1.35
N PHE A 45 -9.82 -6.85 1.60
CA PHE A 45 -9.83 -8.19 2.18
C PHE A 45 -9.46 -8.23 3.67
N THR A 46 -9.34 -7.04 4.29
CA THR A 46 -9.08 -6.83 5.72
C THR A 46 -9.88 -5.62 6.20
N GLU A 47 -10.27 -5.61 7.48
CA GLU A 47 -10.93 -4.47 8.10
C GLU A 47 -10.02 -3.22 8.11
N GLY A 48 -10.59 -2.02 8.14
CA GLY A 48 -9.81 -0.77 8.25
C GLY A 48 -9.10 -0.33 6.96
N ILE A 49 -9.40 -0.95 5.83
CA ILE A 49 -8.95 -0.54 4.49
C ILE A 49 -10.08 0.17 3.74
N GLY A 50 -9.77 1.32 3.14
CA GLY A 50 -10.54 1.95 2.07
C GLY A 50 -9.89 1.72 0.70
N PHE A 51 -10.56 2.09 -0.38
CA PHE A 51 -9.94 2.07 -1.71
C PHE A 51 -9.97 3.43 -2.37
N GLY A 52 -8.80 3.85 -2.87
CA GLY A 52 -8.67 4.89 -3.88
C GLY A 52 -8.71 4.31 -5.30
N TYR A 53 -8.31 5.09 -6.29
CA TYR A 53 -8.26 4.62 -7.68
C TYR A 53 -7.06 3.70 -7.90
N GLY A 54 -7.27 2.39 -7.73
CA GLY A 54 -6.25 1.36 -7.90
C GLY A 54 -5.43 1.04 -6.64
N TRP A 55 -5.79 1.63 -5.49
CA TRP A 55 -4.98 1.55 -4.27
C TRP A 55 -5.83 1.16 -3.06
N ALA A 56 -5.38 0.17 -2.29
CA ALA A 56 -5.84 -0.01 -0.92
C ALA A 56 -5.22 1.08 -0.03
N VAL A 57 -5.99 1.66 0.87
CA VAL A 57 -5.59 2.78 1.73
C VAL A 57 -5.90 2.46 3.20
N VAL A 58 -4.89 2.57 4.07
CA VAL A 58 -5.04 2.35 5.51
C VAL A 58 -5.86 3.49 6.12
N ARG A 59 -7.08 3.18 6.59
CA ARG A 59 -8.00 4.14 7.25
C ARG A 59 -8.02 4.00 8.76
N LYS A 60 -7.73 2.81 9.27
CA LYS A 60 -7.72 2.49 10.69
C LYS A 60 -6.55 1.56 10.99
N ASN A 61 -5.89 1.79 12.11
CA ASN A 61 -4.88 0.87 12.61
C ASN A 61 -5.57 -0.46 12.98
N ASN A 62 -4.94 -1.57 12.62
CA ASN A 62 -5.44 -2.90 12.95
C ASN A 62 -4.23 -3.87 13.14
N PRO A 63 -4.46 -5.11 13.61
CA PRO A 63 -3.39 -6.08 13.77
C PRO A 63 -2.68 -6.50 12.48
N MET A 64 -3.30 -6.33 11.30
CA MET A 64 -2.68 -6.59 9.99
C MET A 64 -1.69 -5.51 9.58
N PHE A 65 -1.85 -4.29 10.07
CA PHE A 65 -1.03 -3.12 9.74
C PHE A 65 -0.48 -2.46 11.02
N PRO A 66 0.24 -3.19 11.88
CA PRO A 66 0.57 -2.72 13.23
C PRO A 66 1.46 -1.48 13.27
N THR A 67 2.18 -1.20 12.18
CA THR A 67 3.19 -0.14 12.09
C THR A 67 2.97 0.82 10.92
N LEU A 68 1.90 0.66 10.13
CA LEU A 68 1.63 1.55 9.00
C LEU A 68 0.92 2.81 9.47
N SER A 69 1.26 3.95 8.89
CA SER A 69 0.56 5.21 9.15
C SER A 69 -0.79 5.24 8.45
N LEU A 70 -1.76 5.97 9.01
CA LEU A 70 -3.01 6.27 8.29
C LEU A 70 -2.70 6.99 6.97
N GLY A 71 -3.38 6.61 5.90
CA GLY A 71 -3.10 7.09 4.55
C GLY A 71 -1.97 6.35 3.82
N THR A 72 -1.30 5.38 4.47
CA THR A 72 -0.43 4.44 3.76
C THR A 72 -1.23 3.71 2.69
N PHE A 73 -0.70 3.64 1.48
CA PHE A 73 -1.41 3.09 0.33
C PHE A 73 -0.58 2.02 -0.39
N GLY A 74 -1.25 1.07 -1.04
CA GLY A 74 -0.57 -0.10 -1.63
C GLY A 74 -1.54 -1.16 -2.12
N HIS A 75 -1.05 -2.39 -2.24
CA HIS A 75 -1.89 -3.55 -2.59
C HIS A 75 -1.20 -4.88 -2.20
N GLY A 76 -1.98 -5.95 -2.06
CA GLY A 76 -1.48 -7.32 -1.94
C GLY A 76 -1.80 -8.17 -3.17
N GLY A 77 -1.10 -9.27 -3.37
CA GLY A 77 -1.36 -10.23 -4.45
C GLY A 77 -1.81 -11.58 -3.92
N ALA A 78 -2.50 -12.34 -4.77
CA ALA A 78 -3.04 -13.65 -4.42
C ALA A 78 -1.98 -14.64 -3.90
N PHE A 79 -0.73 -14.50 -4.35
CA PHE A 79 0.38 -15.37 -3.95
C PHE A 79 1.16 -14.86 -2.73
N GLY A 80 0.59 -13.90 -1.98
CA GLY A 80 1.20 -13.31 -0.79
C GLY A 80 2.18 -12.17 -1.07
N THR A 81 2.35 -11.77 -2.34
CA THR A 81 3.08 -10.54 -2.68
C THR A 81 2.39 -9.33 -2.06
N GLN A 82 3.15 -8.29 -1.73
CA GLN A 82 2.57 -7.05 -1.22
C GLN A 82 3.55 -5.89 -1.33
N TYR A 83 2.99 -4.68 -1.41
CA TYR A 83 3.76 -3.44 -1.39
C TYR A 83 2.94 -2.32 -0.75
N TRP A 84 3.63 -1.43 -0.04
CA TRP A 84 3.02 -0.34 0.73
C TRP A 84 3.91 0.88 0.71
N ILE A 85 3.31 2.05 0.49
CA ILE A 85 3.96 3.35 0.43
C ILE A 85 3.37 4.21 1.55
N ASP A 86 4.22 4.58 2.51
CA ASP A 86 3.86 5.38 3.66
C ASP A 86 4.43 6.80 3.48
N PRO A 87 3.62 7.78 3.02
CA PRO A 87 4.08 9.15 2.81
C PRO A 87 4.35 9.91 4.11
N VAL A 88 3.83 9.43 5.25
CA VAL A 88 4.08 10.03 6.58
C VAL A 88 5.48 9.69 7.03
N LYS A 89 5.90 8.44 6.85
CA LYS A 89 7.23 7.93 7.19
C LYS A 89 8.27 8.05 6.08
N ASP A 90 7.88 8.60 4.92
CA ASP A 90 8.71 8.76 3.72
C ASP A 90 9.42 7.45 3.29
N ARG A 91 8.67 6.34 3.31
CA ARG A 91 9.21 5.02 3.01
C ARG A 91 8.23 4.16 2.22
N PHE A 92 8.75 3.12 1.58
CA PHE A 92 7.94 2.04 1.04
C PHE A 92 8.50 0.68 1.45
N THR A 93 7.67 -0.35 1.40
CA THR A 93 8.05 -1.73 1.66
C THR A 93 7.50 -2.62 0.57
N ILE A 94 8.29 -3.59 0.11
CA ILE A 94 7.90 -4.57 -0.90
C ILE A 94 8.29 -5.95 -0.41
N LEU A 95 7.39 -6.92 -0.53
CA LEU A 95 7.64 -8.33 -0.35
C LEU A 95 7.14 -9.10 -1.58
N MET A 96 8.06 -9.74 -2.29
CA MET A 96 7.76 -10.59 -3.44
C MET A 96 7.97 -12.06 -3.04
N ILE A 97 6.88 -12.75 -2.74
CA ILE A 97 6.85 -14.20 -2.48
C ILE A 97 5.88 -14.88 -3.45
N GLN A 98 6.00 -16.19 -3.61
CA GLN A 98 5.15 -17.01 -4.48
C GLN A 98 4.55 -18.15 -3.67
N ARG A 99 3.53 -17.86 -2.86
CA ARG A 99 2.89 -18.86 -2.00
C ARG A 99 1.47 -19.14 -2.47
N VAL A 100 1.23 -20.39 -2.86
CA VAL A 100 -0.11 -20.92 -3.15
C VAL A 100 -0.77 -21.45 -1.87
N GLY A 101 -2.10 -21.59 -1.91
CA GLY A 101 -2.89 -22.19 -0.82
C GLY A 101 -3.11 -21.29 0.39
N LEU A 102 -2.89 -19.97 0.26
CA LEU A 102 -3.28 -19.02 1.30
C LEU A 102 -4.80 -18.84 1.27
N SER A 103 -5.43 -18.92 2.44
CA SER A 103 -6.86 -18.59 2.58
C SER A 103 -7.13 -17.11 2.27
N ASN A 104 -6.19 -16.23 2.64
CA ASN A 104 -6.21 -14.81 2.30
C ASN A 104 -4.77 -14.26 2.35
N GLY A 105 -4.26 -13.72 1.23
CA GLY A 105 -2.93 -13.11 1.16
C GLY A 105 -2.81 -11.81 1.98
N ASP A 106 -3.92 -11.07 2.08
CA ASP A 106 -3.98 -9.82 2.81
C ASP A 106 -4.19 -10.00 4.31
N ALA A 107 -4.96 -11.01 4.73
CA ALA A 107 -5.09 -11.37 6.14
C ALA A 107 -4.11 -12.49 6.52
N SER A 108 -2.82 -12.30 6.23
CA SER A 108 -1.80 -13.35 6.38
C SER A 108 -0.78 -13.06 7.49
N PRO A 109 -0.21 -14.10 8.14
CA PRO A 109 0.88 -13.93 9.10
C PRO A 109 2.11 -13.24 8.49
N MET A 110 2.38 -13.47 7.20
CA MET A 110 3.53 -12.88 6.51
C MET A 110 3.40 -11.36 6.39
N ARG A 111 2.19 -10.83 6.17
CA ARG A 111 1.92 -9.38 6.19
C ARG A 111 2.23 -8.78 7.56
N VAL A 112 1.72 -9.40 8.62
CA VAL A 112 1.96 -8.94 10.00
C VAL A 112 3.46 -8.97 10.31
N ALA A 113 4.14 -10.07 9.97
CA ALA A 113 5.57 -10.24 10.18
C ALA A 113 6.39 -9.19 9.42
N LEU A 114 6.06 -8.93 8.15
CA LEU A 114 6.71 -7.90 7.35
C LEU A 114 6.61 -6.53 8.01
N HIS A 115 5.40 -6.09 8.37
CA HIS A 115 5.18 -4.78 8.96
C HIS A 115 5.84 -4.62 10.32
N LYS A 116 5.93 -5.68 11.12
CA LYS A 116 6.71 -5.67 12.37
C LYS A 116 8.21 -5.56 12.11
N ALA A 117 8.74 -6.27 11.10
CA ALA A 117 10.17 -6.29 10.79
C ALA A 117 10.69 -4.96 10.23
N VAL A 118 9.85 -4.24 9.49
CA VAL A 118 10.19 -2.92 8.91
C VAL A 118 9.63 -1.75 9.71
N GLY A 119 9.05 -2.03 10.88
CA GLY A 119 8.23 -1.14 11.71
C GLY A 119 8.90 0.18 12.05
#